data_AF-A0A813Z0S9-F1
#
_entry.id   AF-A0A813Z0S9-F1
#
_cell.length_a   1.000
_cell.length_b   1.000
_cell.length_c   1.000
_cell.angle_alpha   90.00
_cell.angle_beta   90.00
_cell.angle_gamma   90.00
#
_symmetry.space_group_name_H-M   'P 1'
#
loop_
_entity.id
_entity.type
_entity.pdbx_description
1 polymer ?
#
loop_
_entity_poly.entity_id
_entity_poly.type
_entity_poly.pdbx_seq_one_letter_code
_entity_poly.pdbx_strand_id
1 'polypeptide(L)'
;MNNEEEFLYNNILSSSSSSSAHQQIQASSTRKKRKLNGQQRDEATVREKNRMLKLNKAYHQLRLVLPVENKCKLSRIETLRTAVNYIYVLNQLLGVDTN
;
A
#
# COMPACT_ATOMS: atom_id res chain seq x y z
N MET A 1 11.60 11.70 8.78
CA MET A 1 11.19 10.32 8.44
C MET A 1 10.65 9.71 9.71
N ASN A 2 9.38 9.34 9.76
CA ASN A 2 8.76 8.88 10.99
C ASN A 2 9.07 7.39 11.16
N ASN A 3 9.95 7.08 12.11
CA ASN A 3 10.40 5.73 12.50
C ASN A 3 9.24 4.76 12.82
N GLU A 4 8.02 5.29 13.02
CA GLU A 4 6.80 4.51 13.26
C GLU A 4 6.32 3.73 12.04
N GLU A 5 6.51 4.21 10.81
CA GLU A 5 6.06 3.46 9.62
C GLU A 5 6.98 2.27 9.31
N GLU A 6 8.28 2.39 9.58
CA GLU A 6 9.25 1.29 9.46
C GLU A 6 9.06 0.24 10.56
N PHE A 7 8.61 0.67 11.75
CA PHE A 7 8.20 -0.22 12.84
C PHE A 7 6.93 -1.01 12.48
N LEU A 8 5.92 -0.36 11.90
CA LEU A 8 4.71 -1.03 11.39
C LEU A 8 5.03 -2.01 10.27
N TYR A 9 5.99 -1.67 9.40
CA TYR A 9 6.47 -2.52 8.30
C TYR A 9 7.09 -3.83 8.82
N ASN A 10 7.98 -3.75 9.82
CA ASN A 10 8.64 -4.92 10.41
C ASN A 10 7.72 -5.75 11.33
N ASN A 11 6.82 -5.09 12.06
CA ASN A 11 5.89 -5.77 12.97
C ASN A 11 4.87 -6.64 12.22
N ILE A 12 4.36 -6.19 11.07
CA ILE A 12 3.40 -6.96 10.25
C ILE A 12 4.04 -8.22 9.66
N LEU A 13 5.33 -8.16 9.28
CA LEU A 13 6.06 -9.31 8.74
C LEU A 13 6.35 -10.36 9.84
N SER A 14 6.69 -9.91 11.06
CA SER A 14 6.95 -10.78 12.21
C SER A 14 5.69 -11.45 12.79
N SER A 15 4.55 -10.74 12.80
CA SER A 15 3.28 -11.23 13.37
C SER A 15 2.69 -12.45 12.65
N SER A 16 3.18 -12.76 11.45
CA SER A 16 2.70 -13.89 10.64
C SER A 16 3.26 -15.25 11.08
N SER A 17 4.23 -15.27 12.02
CA SER A 17 4.86 -16.51 12.51
C SER A 17 4.13 -17.13 13.72
N SER A 18 3.12 -16.46 14.28
CA SER A 18 2.41 -16.92 15.49
C SER A 18 0.90 -16.67 15.38
N SER A 19 0.18 -17.55 14.68
CA SER A 19 -1.29 -17.67 14.80
C SER A 19 -1.71 -19.10 14.49
N SER A 20 -1.34 -20.02 15.38
CA SER A 20 -1.95 -21.35 15.51
C SER A 20 -2.49 -21.48 16.94
N ALA A 21 -3.62 -20.85 17.24
CA ALA A 21 -4.48 -21.17 18.38
C ALA A 21 -5.80 -20.39 18.29
N HIS A 22 -6.91 -21.07 18.64
CA HIS A 22 -8.31 -20.61 18.80
C HIS A 22 -9.18 -20.51 17.53
N GLN A 23 -10.40 -21.06 17.43
CA GLN A 23 -11.22 -21.90 18.31
C GLN A 23 -12.34 -22.53 17.45
N GLN A 24 -12.73 -23.78 17.75
CA GLN A 24 -13.81 -24.52 17.09
C GLN A 24 -15.18 -23.86 17.35
N ILE A 25 -15.95 -23.57 16.30
CA ILE A 25 -17.39 -23.35 16.40
C ILE A 25 -18.08 -24.36 15.49
N GLN A 26 -18.81 -25.29 16.11
CA GLN A 26 -19.61 -26.30 15.40
C GLN A 26 -20.86 -25.64 14.81
N ALA A 27 -21.03 -25.72 13.50
CA ALA A 27 -22.31 -25.48 12.83
C ALA A 27 -22.49 -26.49 11.70
N SER A 28 -23.43 -27.40 11.91
CA SER A 28 -23.89 -28.41 10.96
C SER A 28 -24.50 -27.76 9.72
N SER A 29 -23.89 -27.94 8.54
CA SER A 29 -24.59 -27.83 7.26
C SER A 29 -23.80 -28.53 6.16
N THR A 30 -24.41 -29.55 5.59
CA THR A 30 -23.96 -30.36 4.45
C THR A 30 -23.85 -29.52 3.18
N ARG A 31 -22.72 -28.84 3.02
CA ARG A 31 -22.24 -28.38 1.71
C ARG A 31 -20.86 -28.98 1.54
N LYS A 32 -20.66 -29.78 0.48
CA LYS A 32 -19.33 -30.15 -0.03
C LYS A 32 -18.59 -28.86 -0.39
N LYS A 33 -18.03 -28.20 0.63
CA LYS A 33 -17.17 -27.02 0.50
C LYS A 33 -15.92 -27.54 -0.18
N ARG A 34 -15.72 -27.11 -1.42
CA ARG A 34 -14.40 -27.18 -2.07
C ARG A 34 -13.40 -26.67 -1.02
N LYS A 35 -12.54 -27.56 -0.52
CA LYS A 35 -11.42 -27.21 0.36
C LYS A 35 -10.46 -26.35 -0.46
N LEU A 36 -10.81 -25.08 -0.68
CA LEU A 36 -9.83 -24.04 -0.91
C LEU A 36 -9.17 -23.88 0.45
N ASN A 37 -7.99 -24.48 0.59
CA ASN A 37 -7.20 -24.49 1.81
C ASN A 37 -7.13 -23.06 2.37
N GLY A 38 -7.64 -22.83 3.60
CA GLY A 38 -7.64 -21.51 4.22
C GLY A 38 -6.27 -20.83 4.17
N GLN A 39 -5.21 -21.64 4.33
CA GLN A 39 -3.82 -21.22 4.18
C GLN A 39 -3.52 -20.51 2.85
N GLN A 40 -4.04 -20.99 1.72
CA GLN A 40 -3.83 -20.33 0.41
C GLN A 40 -4.54 -18.97 0.32
N ARG A 41 -5.69 -18.82 1.00
CA ARG A 41 -6.41 -17.54 1.07
C ARG A 41 -5.66 -16.54 1.94
N ASP A 42 -5.11 -17.00 3.05
CA ASP A 42 -4.33 -16.17 3.98
C ASP A 42 -3.02 -15.72 3.32
N GLU A 43 -2.30 -16.63 2.66
CA GLU A 43 -1.13 -16.32 1.84
C GLU A 43 -1.44 -15.32 0.72
N ALA A 44 -2.57 -15.48 0.03
CA ALA A 44 -3.00 -14.53 -1.00
C ALA A 44 -3.29 -13.13 -0.42
N THR A 45 -3.88 -13.06 0.78
CA THR A 45 -4.16 -11.80 1.48
C THR A 45 -2.87 -11.09 1.89
N VAL A 46 -1.89 -11.85 2.43
CA VAL A 46 -0.57 -11.32 2.77
C VAL A 46 0.14 -10.78 1.53
N ARG A 47 0.09 -11.52 0.41
CA ARG A 47 0.67 -11.04 -0.86
C ARG A 47 0.04 -9.74 -1.33
N GLU A 48 -1.28 -9.60 -1.28
CA GLU A 48 -1.95 -8.37 -1.69
C GLU A 48 -1.63 -7.20 -0.75
N LYS A 49 -1.56 -7.45 0.56
CA LYS A 49 -1.12 -6.45 1.53
C LYS A 49 0.29 -5.95 1.20
N ASN A 50 1.23 -6.85 0.92
CA ASN A 50 2.60 -6.49 0.53
C ASN A 50 2.65 -5.72 -0.79
N ARG A 51 1.84 -6.10 -1.77
CA ARG A 51 1.69 -5.36 -3.04
C ARG A 51 1.21 -3.93 -2.79
N MET A 52 0.18 -3.77 -1.95
CA MET A 52 -0.36 -2.46 -1.57
C MET A 52 0.64 -1.62 -0.76
N LEU A 53 1.43 -2.22 0.11
CA LEU A 53 2.50 -1.53 0.83
C LEU A 53 3.55 -0.97 -0.13
N LYS A 54 4.01 -1.78 -1.11
CA LYS A 54 4.97 -1.31 -2.13
C LYS A 54 4.41 -0.12 -2.91
N LEU A 55 3.13 -0.18 -3.30
CA LEU A 55 2.45 0.92 -3.98
C LEU A 55 2.41 2.19 -3.11
N ASN A 56 2.00 2.06 -1.84
CA ASN A 56 1.90 3.19 -0.94
C ASN A 56 3.27 3.82 -0.65
N LYS A 57 4.34 3.03 -0.53
CA LYS A 57 5.72 3.53 -0.40
C LYS A 57 6.14 4.38 -1.58
N ALA A 58 5.88 3.92 -2.81
CA ALA A 58 6.16 4.70 -4.02
C ALA A 58 5.36 6.00 -4.05
N TYR A 59 4.09 5.96 -3.62
CA TYR A 59 3.25 7.14 -3.48
C TYR A 59 3.78 8.15 -2.48
N HIS A 60 4.32 7.68 -1.35
CA HIS A 60 4.94 8.54 -0.36
C HIS A 60 6.21 9.19 -0.91
N GLN A 61 7.08 8.41 -1.56
CA GLN A 61 8.28 8.94 -2.22
C GLN A 61 7.95 10.02 -3.25
N LEU A 62 6.90 9.82 -4.04
CA LEU A 62 6.42 10.84 -4.98
C LEU A 62 6.03 12.13 -4.23
N ARG A 63 5.25 12.04 -3.14
CA ARG A 63 4.85 13.23 -2.36
C ARG A 63 6.01 14.03 -1.79
N LEU A 64 7.15 13.39 -1.50
CA LEU A 64 8.34 14.08 -0.97
C LEU A 64 8.99 15.02 -1.99
N VAL A 65 8.80 14.76 -3.29
CA VAL A 65 9.39 15.57 -4.36
C VAL A 65 8.39 16.55 -4.99
N LEU A 66 7.11 16.47 -4.62
CA LEU A 66 6.10 17.40 -5.11
C LEU A 66 6.18 18.75 -4.38
N PRO A 67 5.97 19.87 -5.08
CA PRO A 67 5.91 21.20 -4.47
C PRO A 67 4.58 21.37 -3.74
N VAL A 68 4.46 20.80 -2.54
CA VAL A 68 3.27 20.89 -1.68
C VAL A 68 3.71 21.24 -0.27
N GLU A 69 2.92 22.07 0.41
CA GLU A 69 3.19 22.43 1.80
C GLU A 69 3.27 21.16 2.67
N ASN A 70 4.44 20.94 3.29
CA ASN A 70 4.86 19.71 3.99
C ASN A 70 3.91 19.17 5.07
N LYS A 71 2.84 19.90 5.39
CA LYS A 71 1.85 19.58 6.43
C LYS A 71 0.55 18.97 5.88
N CYS A 72 0.30 19.04 4.57
CA CYS A 72 -0.96 18.58 3.98
C CYS A 72 -0.83 17.17 3.38
N LYS A 73 -1.62 16.22 3.89
CA LYS A 73 -1.71 14.86 3.34
C LYS A 73 -2.53 14.90 2.04
N LEU A 74 -1.86 14.87 0.89
CA LEU A 74 -2.52 14.76 -0.41
C LEU A 74 -3.25 13.42 -0.59
N SER A 75 -4.47 13.42 -1.12
CA SER A 75 -5.12 12.20 -1.58
C SER A 75 -4.39 11.57 -2.77
N ARG A 76 -4.79 10.35 -3.16
CA ARG A 76 -4.18 9.65 -4.31
C ARG A 76 -4.34 10.45 -5.60
N ILE A 77 -5.58 10.87 -5.89
CA ILE A 77 -5.89 11.64 -7.09
C ILE A 77 -5.17 12.99 -7.11
N GLU A 78 -5.11 13.69 -5.98
CA GLU A 78 -4.39 14.97 -5.89
C GLU A 78 -2.90 14.79 -6.14
N THR A 79 -2.26 13.78 -5.52
CA THR A 79 -0.83 13.50 -5.73
C THR A 79 -0.53 13.30 -7.22
N LEU A 80 -1.37 12.54 -7.95
CA LEU A 80 -1.16 12.32 -9.39
C LEU A 80 -1.37 13.60 -10.20
N ARG A 81 -2.43 14.36 -9.91
CA ARG A 81 -2.69 15.64 -10.58
C ARG A 81 -1.55 16.63 -10.37
N THR A 82 -1.09 16.78 -9.14
CA THR A 82 0.04 17.64 -8.79
C THR A 82 1.32 17.19 -9.47
N ALA A 83 1.59 15.88 -9.54
CA ALA A 83 2.78 15.35 -10.22
C ALA A 83 2.80 15.68 -11.71
N VAL A 84 1.68 15.46 -12.41
CA VAL A 84 1.56 15.79 -13.84
C VAL A 84 1.78 17.28 -14.07
N ASN A 85 1.12 18.14 -13.28
CA ASN A 85 1.28 19.58 -13.40
C ASN A 85 2.71 20.03 -13.08
N TYR A 86 3.37 19.40 -12.11
CA TYR A 86 4.73 19.75 -11.75
C TYR A 86 5.73 19.42 -12.87
N ILE A 87 5.63 18.24 -13.48
CA ILE A 87 6.45 17.89 -14.66
C ILE A 87 6.24 18.90 -15.78
N TYR A 88 4.98 19.26 -16.09
CA TYR A 88 4.66 20.26 -17.10
C TYR A 88 5.33 21.61 -16.81
N VAL A 89 5.19 22.14 -15.59
CA VAL A 89 5.81 23.42 -15.21
C VAL A 89 7.33 23.36 -15.31
N LEU A 90 7.95 22.23 -14.93
CA LEU A 90 9.40 22.05 -15.06
C LEU A 90 9.84 22.05 -16.53
N ASN A 91 9.10 21.40 -17.44
CA ASN A 91 9.41 21.44 -18.86
C ASN A 91 9.30 22.86 -19.45
N GLN A 92 8.26 23.61 -19.06
CA GLN A 92 8.09 25.01 -19.46
C GLN A 92 9.27 25.87 -18.95
N LEU A 93 9.70 25.67 -17.70
CA LEU A 93 10.82 26.40 -17.11
C LEU A 93 12.15 26.09 -17.79
N LEU A 94 12.34 24.85 -18.24
CA LEU A 94 13.54 24.40 -18.95
C LEU A 94 13.48 24.70 -20.46
N GLY A 95 12.37 25.22 -20.98
CA GLY A 95 12.20 25.54 -22.40
C GLY A 95 12.11 24.31 -23.32
N VAL A 96 11.88 23.12 -22.76
CA VAL A 96 11.83 21.83 -23.49
C VAL A 96 10.57 21.73 -24.35
N ASP A 97 9.49 22.41 -23.93
CA ASP A 97 8.19 22.41 -24.61
C ASP A 97 8.00 23.69 -25.46
N THR A 98 8.99 23.98 -26.32
CA THR A 98 8.85 24.98 -27.40
C THR A 98 8.80 24.29 -28.77
N ASN A 99 7.69 23.59 -29.06
CA ASN A 99 7.20 23.27 -30.42
C ASN A 99 5.70 23.01 -30.41
#